data_AF-A0A7Y2HGX3-F1
#
_entry.id   AF-A0A7Y2HGX3-F1
#
_cell.length_a   1.000
_cell.length_b   1.000
_cell.length_c   1.000
_cell.angle_alpha   90.00
_cell.angle_beta   90.00
_cell.angle_gamma   90.00
#
_symmetry.space_group_name_H-M   'P 1'
#
loop_
_entity.id
_entity.type
_entity.pdbx_description
1 polymer ?
#
loop_
_entity_poly.entity_id
_entity_poly.type
_entity_poly.pdbx_seq_one_letter_code
_entity_poly.pdbx_strand_id
1 'polypeptide(L)'
;MLLNPLNIPYFLFNENLIAPEEVVCKDFTIHNNHSRNNNFIINKYENDPLFIKQVKTYEAEKIHTLSREATCYWLACNNPEFHSWKTIMPEYKTFDFNNHILVTAFYPSSSLYDHLKNHLQSELNISNQIANILHECHNPRLPKILQEQYAQYFPSEIPFVFKMAADHFRSGWRQNDAHTRELFDLIQSDPDYILNMEKISHQWETSTIIHADIKFQNLLIDPKGQIKIIDWETCDIGDPTWDLAAVFHMYFLAWTNGALQSNHKRETSSSILTFTESYMQNQLHEFWNTYGACAGWNEDQTDLMLRKTLSFTALKLVHTSFEITTQSKQVDSYVGKILQLGLNILKDPDSVINELLNF
;
A
#
# COMPACT_ATOMS: atom_id res chain seq x y z
N MET A 1 7.50 -23.84 -13.91
CA MET A 1 6.16 -24.42 -14.16
C MET A 1 5.12 -23.44 -13.65
N LEU A 2 4.15 -23.05 -14.48
CA LEU A 2 3.02 -22.22 -14.01
C LEU A 2 1.95 -23.11 -13.36
N LEU A 3 1.47 -22.69 -12.20
CA LEU A 3 0.43 -23.36 -11.45
C LEU A 3 -0.94 -23.17 -12.10
N ASN A 4 -1.75 -24.21 -12.01
CA ASN A 4 -3.16 -24.25 -12.37
C ASN A 4 -3.88 -25.26 -11.44
N PRO A 5 -5.21 -25.28 -11.40
CA PRO A 5 -5.95 -26.15 -10.49
C PRO A 5 -5.61 -27.65 -10.60
N LEU A 6 -5.10 -28.12 -11.74
CA LEU A 6 -4.75 -29.53 -11.95
C LEU A 6 -3.37 -29.89 -11.37
N ASN A 7 -2.41 -28.96 -11.35
CA ASN A 7 -1.05 -29.25 -10.87
C ASN A 7 -0.75 -28.76 -9.45
N ILE A 8 -1.59 -27.90 -8.88
CA ILE A 8 -1.46 -27.40 -7.50
C ILE A 8 -1.44 -28.54 -6.45
N PRO A 9 -2.30 -29.57 -6.51
CA PRO A 9 -2.25 -30.65 -5.51
C PRO A 9 -0.89 -31.37 -5.49
N TYR A 10 -0.30 -31.62 -6.66
CA TYR A 10 1.02 -32.25 -6.75
C TYR A 10 2.13 -31.35 -6.22
N PHE A 11 2.06 -30.04 -6.49
CA PHE A 11 3.00 -29.07 -5.93
C PHE A 11 2.92 -29.05 -4.40
N LEU A 12 1.72 -28.92 -3.84
CA LEU A 12 1.52 -28.87 -2.39
C LEU A 12 1.95 -30.16 -1.68
N PHE A 13 1.75 -31.33 -2.32
CA PHE A 13 2.24 -32.61 -1.82
C PHE A 13 3.78 -32.64 -1.77
N ASN A 14 4.45 -32.20 -2.84
CA ASN A 14 5.92 -32.17 -2.89
C ASN A 14 6.52 -31.23 -1.83
N GLU A 15 5.84 -30.14 -1.51
CA GLU A 15 6.23 -29.20 -0.45
C GLU A 15 5.82 -29.67 0.97
N ASN A 16 5.23 -30.86 1.11
CA ASN A 16 4.71 -31.40 2.38
C ASN A 16 3.67 -30.49 3.05
N LEU A 17 2.89 -29.76 2.26
CA LEU A 17 1.86 -28.83 2.76
C LEU A 17 0.46 -29.45 2.85
N ILE A 18 0.25 -30.58 2.15
CA ILE A 18 -0.96 -31.40 2.19
C ILE A 18 -0.61 -32.89 2.09
N ALA A 19 -1.44 -33.74 2.69
CA ALA A 19 -1.43 -35.18 2.51
C ALA A 19 -2.33 -35.60 1.31
N PRO A 20 -2.04 -36.72 0.63
CA PRO A 20 -2.87 -37.21 -0.47
C PRO A 20 -4.34 -37.41 -0.11
N GLU A 21 -4.60 -37.84 1.13
CA GLU A 21 -5.95 -38.09 1.65
C GLU A 21 -6.79 -36.81 1.72
N GLU A 22 -6.16 -35.66 1.99
CA GLU A 22 -6.83 -34.36 2.07
C GLU A 22 -7.39 -33.93 0.72
N VAL A 23 -6.74 -34.30 -0.40
CA VAL A 23 -7.19 -33.95 -1.77
C VAL A 23 -8.42 -34.75 -2.18
N VAL A 24 -8.55 -35.98 -1.68
CA VAL A 24 -9.67 -36.89 -2.02
C VAL A 24 -10.92 -36.56 -1.19
N CYS A 25 -10.77 -35.82 -0.08
CA CYS A 25 -11.89 -35.32 0.71
C CYS A 25 -12.69 -34.23 -0.03
N LYS A 26 -14.00 -34.16 0.23
CA LYS A 26 -14.93 -33.22 -0.42
C LYS A 26 -14.65 -31.74 -0.13
N ASP A 27 -13.77 -31.45 0.82
CA ASP A 27 -13.51 -30.09 1.32
C ASP A 27 -12.27 -29.44 0.67
N PHE A 28 -11.52 -30.19 -0.15
CA PHE A 28 -10.42 -29.62 -0.92
C PHE A 28 -10.96 -28.81 -2.10
N THR A 29 -10.77 -27.49 -2.06
CA THR A 29 -11.21 -26.59 -3.13
C THR A 29 -10.11 -25.61 -3.49
N ILE A 30 -10.00 -25.31 -4.78
CA ILE A 30 -9.05 -24.35 -5.33
C ILE A 30 -9.86 -23.22 -5.95
N HIS A 31 -9.74 -22.03 -5.38
CA HIS A 31 -10.32 -20.82 -5.93
C HIS A 31 -9.22 -19.97 -6.56
N ASN A 32 -9.39 -19.62 -7.83
CA ASN A 32 -8.47 -18.74 -8.54
C ASN A 32 -8.96 -17.30 -8.43
N ASN A 33 -8.09 -16.40 -7.97
CA ASN A 33 -8.33 -14.96 -8.01
C ASN A 33 -7.31 -14.31 -8.95
N HIS A 34 -7.73 -14.03 -10.18
CA HIS A 34 -6.83 -13.49 -11.19
C HIS A 34 -6.50 -12.01 -10.91
N SER A 35 -5.22 -11.70 -10.66
CA SER A 35 -4.71 -10.33 -10.45
C SER A 35 -3.51 -10.02 -11.37
N ARG A 36 -2.50 -9.22 -10.95
CA ARG A 36 -1.20 -9.14 -11.63
C ARG A 36 -0.41 -10.45 -11.55
N ASN A 37 -0.68 -11.23 -10.52
CA ASN A 37 -0.11 -12.55 -10.26
C ASN A 37 -1.19 -13.64 -10.41
N ASN A 38 -0.76 -14.90 -10.49
CA ASN A 38 -1.63 -16.06 -10.34
C ASN A 38 -1.81 -16.32 -8.85
N ASN A 39 -2.99 -15.97 -8.32
CA ASN A 39 -3.30 -16.15 -6.91
C ASN A 39 -4.33 -17.28 -6.74
N PHE A 40 -4.07 -18.19 -5.80
CA PHE A 40 -4.96 -19.29 -5.47
C PHE A 40 -5.24 -19.32 -3.98
N ILE A 41 -6.51 -19.56 -3.63
CA ILE A 41 -6.92 -19.89 -2.26
C ILE A 41 -7.23 -21.38 -2.24
N ILE A 42 -6.57 -22.10 -1.35
CA ILE A 42 -6.68 -23.54 -1.20
C ILE A 42 -7.37 -23.80 0.13
N ASN A 43 -8.62 -24.27 0.09
CA ASN A 43 -9.27 -24.78 1.29
C ASN A 43 -8.93 -26.27 1.42
N LYS A 44 -8.64 -26.71 2.65
CA LYS A 44 -8.35 -28.11 3.00
C LYS A 44 -9.19 -28.54 4.22
N TYR A 45 -9.27 -29.85 4.44
CA TYR A 45 -9.96 -30.44 5.61
C TYR A 45 -9.25 -29.97 6.89
N GLU A 46 -10.00 -29.51 7.90
CA GLU A 46 -9.50 -28.94 9.17
C GLU A 46 -8.68 -27.62 9.05
N ASN A 47 -9.37 -26.51 8.74
CA ASN A 47 -9.11 -25.12 9.18
C ASN A 47 -7.75 -24.41 8.95
N ASP A 48 -6.86 -24.88 8.06
CA ASP A 48 -5.62 -24.15 7.72
C ASP A 48 -5.54 -23.76 6.23
N PRO A 49 -6.51 -23.01 5.67
CA PRO A 49 -6.49 -22.68 4.25
C PRO A 49 -5.16 -22.01 3.84
N LEU A 50 -4.71 -22.23 2.62
CA LEU A 50 -3.46 -21.69 2.08
C LEU A 50 -3.73 -20.63 1.02
N PHE A 51 -2.82 -19.67 0.92
CA PHE A 51 -2.77 -18.72 -0.18
C PHE A 51 -1.48 -18.94 -0.97
N ILE A 52 -1.62 -19.06 -2.29
CA ILE A 52 -0.50 -19.24 -3.21
C ILE A 52 -0.45 -18.03 -4.15
N LYS A 53 0.72 -17.39 -4.27
CA LYS A 53 0.99 -16.29 -5.21
C LYS A 53 2.15 -16.71 -6.13
N GLN A 54 1.94 -16.62 -7.45
CA GLN A 54 2.97 -16.92 -8.45
C GLN A 54 2.99 -15.86 -9.55
N VAL A 55 4.18 -15.53 -10.07
CA VAL A 55 4.30 -14.69 -11.27
C VAL A 55 3.53 -15.28 -12.46
N LYS A 56 2.87 -14.43 -13.25
CA LYS A 56 2.18 -14.86 -14.48
C LYS A 56 3.14 -15.12 -15.65
N THR A 57 4.21 -14.35 -15.70
CA THR A 57 5.24 -14.42 -16.72
C THR A 57 6.61 -14.30 -16.05
N TYR A 58 7.62 -14.96 -16.61
CA TYR A 58 8.99 -14.96 -16.10
C TYR A 58 9.75 -13.70 -16.56
N GLU A 59 9.14 -12.53 -16.38
CA GLU A 59 9.80 -11.24 -16.60
C GLU A 59 10.60 -10.87 -15.35
N ALA A 60 11.81 -10.33 -15.54
CA ALA A 60 12.74 -10.03 -14.45
C ALA A 60 12.12 -9.12 -13.38
N GLU A 61 11.34 -8.10 -13.79
CA GLU A 61 10.67 -7.18 -12.88
C GLU A 61 9.66 -7.91 -11.96
N LYS A 62 8.79 -8.75 -12.54
CA LYS A 62 7.79 -9.53 -11.77
C LYS A 62 8.44 -10.54 -10.83
N ILE A 63 9.53 -11.16 -11.27
CA ILE A 63 10.31 -12.08 -10.44
C ILE A 63 10.92 -11.32 -9.26
N HIS A 64 11.47 -10.12 -9.51
CA HIS A 64 12.09 -9.29 -8.47
C HIS A 64 11.07 -8.88 -7.41
N THR A 65 9.91 -8.37 -7.80
CA THR A 65 8.86 -7.92 -6.86
C THR A 65 8.33 -9.08 -6.02
N LEU A 66 8.07 -10.25 -6.62
CA LEU A 66 7.63 -11.42 -5.86
C LEU A 66 8.74 -11.98 -4.94
N SER A 67 9.99 -11.95 -5.38
CA SER A 67 11.12 -12.40 -4.55
C SER A 67 11.33 -11.47 -3.35
N ARG A 68 11.15 -10.17 -3.53
CA ARG A 68 11.18 -9.16 -2.46
C ARG A 68 10.06 -9.40 -1.44
N GLU A 69 8.84 -9.65 -1.90
CA GLU A 69 7.72 -10.01 -1.02
C GLU A 69 8.02 -11.30 -0.24
N ALA A 70 8.45 -12.36 -0.92
CA ALA A 70 8.80 -13.63 -0.28
C ALA A 70 9.94 -13.46 0.75
N THR A 71 10.91 -12.58 0.46
CA THR A 71 11.99 -12.26 1.39
C THR A 71 11.47 -11.59 2.66
N CYS A 72 10.47 -10.71 2.58
CA CYS A 72 9.86 -10.10 3.76
C CYS A 72 9.23 -11.16 4.68
N TYR A 73 8.44 -12.08 4.11
CA TYR A 73 7.85 -13.20 4.85
C TYR A 73 8.91 -14.15 5.45
N TRP A 74 9.95 -14.47 4.67
CA TRP A 74 11.03 -15.33 5.13
C TRP A 74 11.81 -14.67 6.28
N LEU A 75 12.12 -13.37 6.19
CA LEU A 75 12.80 -12.61 7.24
C LEU A 75 11.98 -12.61 8.52
N ALA A 76 10.68 -12.33 8.45
CA ALA A 76 9.80 -12.38 9.60
C ALA A 76 9.87 -13.74 10.33
N CYS A 77 10.02 -14.84 9.59
CA CYS A 77 10.12 -16.18 10.17
C CYS A 77 11.51 -16.59 10.67
N ASN A 78 12.58 -16.15 10.02
CA ASN A 78 13.92 -16.71 10.17
C ASN A 78 14.96 -15.73 10.73
N ASN A 79 14.64 -14.43 10.80
CA ASN A 79 15.52 -13.40 11.34
C ASN A 79 14.92 -12.81 12.63
N PRO A 80 15.60 -12.96 13.79
CA PRO A 80 15.10 -12.46 15.07
C PRO A 80 14.75 -10.97 15.08
N GLU A 81 15.46 -10.14 14.31
CA GLU A 81 15.24 -8.70 14.22
C GLU A 81 13.91 -8.35 13.54
N PHE A 82 13.33 -9.31 12.80
CA PHE A 82 12.06 -9.18 12.07
C PHE A 82 10.92 -9.98 12.71
N HIS A 83 11.13 -10.66 13.84
CA HIS A 83 10.11 -11.55 14.42
C HIS A 83 8.81 -10.84 14.80
N SER A 84 8.88 -9.55 15.12
CA SER A 84 7.71 -8.70 15.36
C SER A 84 6.73 -8.76 14.16
N TRP A 85 7.26 -8.83 12.95
CA TRP A 85 6.46 -8.82 11.72
C TRP A 85 5.49 -10.01 11.60
N LYS A 86 5.72 -11.14 12.30
CA LYS A 86 4.79 -12.29 12.32
C LYS A 86 3.39 -11.90 12.78
N THR A 87 3.25 -10.87 13.61
CA THR A 87 1.96 -10.41 14.14
C THR A 87 1.15 -9.67 13.07
N ILE A 88 1.85 -8.93 12.20
CA ILE A 88 1.26 -8.01 11.22
C ILE A 88 1.12 -8.61 9.82
N MET A 89 1.61 -9.82 9.55
CA MET A 89 1.50 -10.46 8.23
C MET A 89 0.90 -11.87 8.31
N PRO A 90 0.37 -12.41 7.19
CA PRO A 90 0.02 -13.83 7.10
C PRO A 90 1.21 -14.73 7.43
N GLU A 91 0.94 -15.92 7.96
CA GLU A 91 2.00 -16.86 8.31
C GLU A 91 2.70 -17.36 7.04
N TYR A 92 4.03 -17.26 7.00
CA TYR A 92 4.83 -17.81 5.91
C TYR A 92 4.87 -19.34 5.96
N LYS A 93 4.66 -20.00 4.81
CA LYS A 93 4.77 -21.47 4.71
C LYS A 93 6.01 -21.90 3.91
N THR A 94 6.15 -21.43 2.66
CA THR A 94 7.33 -21.75 1.83
C THR A 94 7.47 -20.78 0.64
N PHE A 95 8.63 -20.79 0.00
CA PHE A 95 8.89 -20.13 -1.27
C PHE A 95 9.70 -21.05 -2.19
N ASP A 96 9.12 -21.43 -3.32
CA ASP A 96 9.82 -22.17 -4.38
C ASP A 96 10.56 -21.17 -5.27
N PHE A 97 11.88 -21.10 -5.11
CA PHE A 97 12.76 -20.22 -5.89
C PHE A 97 12.79 -20.56 -7.38
N ASN A 98 12.66 -21.83 -7.75
CA ASN A 98 12.77 -22.26 -9.15
C ASN A 98 11.52 -21.89 -9.95
N ASN A 99 10.36 -21.92 -9.30
CA ASN A 99 9.07 -21.64 -9.93
C ASN A 99 8.48 -20.29 -9.53
N HIS A 100 9.13 -19.55 -8.64
CA HIS A 100 8.69 -18.29 -8.04
C HIS A 100 7.28 -18.39 -7.46
N ILE A 101 7.09 -19.33 -6.54
CA ILE A 101 5.80 -19.59 -5.88
C ILE A 101 5.94 -19.25 -4.40
N LEU A 102 5.18 -18.26 -3.94
CA LEU A 102 5.04 -17.93 -2.52
C LEU A 102 3.80 -18.61 -1.97
N VAL A 103 3.95 -19.30 -0.82
CA VAL A 103 2.83 -19.88 -0.08
C VAL A 103 2.79 -19.30 1.34
N THR A 104 1.62 -18.82 1.73
CA THR A 104 1.31 -18.36 3.09
C THR A 104 0.07 -19.09 3.62
N ALA A 105 -0.17 -19.01 4.93
CA ALA A 105 -1.51 -19.25 5.45
C ALA A 105 -2.47 -18.23 4.82
N PHE A 106 -3.66 -18.69 4.45
CA PHE A 106 -4.76 -17.82 4.08
C PHE A 106 -5.32 -17.20 5.37
N TYR A 107 -5.37 -15.88 5.41
CA TYR A 107 -5.93 -15.16 6.55
C TYR A 107 -7.43 -14.93 6.31
N PRO A 108 -8.35 -15.57 7.05
CA PRO A 108 -9.79 -15.49 6.82
C PRO A 108 -10.32 -14.11 7.18
N SER A 109 -10.29 -13.21 6.20
CA SER A 109 -10.42 -11.77 6.37
C SER A 109 -11.03 -11.14 5.12
N SER A 110 -11.44 -9.88 5.25
CA SER A 110 -11.77 -9.01 4.12
C SER A 110 -10.72 -7.93 3.98
N SER A 111 -10.59 -7.32 2.80
CA SER A 111 -9.85 -6.07 2.70
C SER A 111 -10.50 -5.00 3.58
N LEU A 112 -9.70 -4.10 4.15
CA LEU A 112 -10.20 -3.00 4.96
C LEU A 112 -11.09 -2.07 4.11
N TYR A 113 -10.82 -1.99 2.80
CA TYR A 113 -11.68 -1.30 1.85
C TYR A 113 -13.09 -1.87 1.84
N ASP A 114 -13.23 -3.18 1.67
CA ASP A 114 -14.53 -3.85 1.64
C ASP A 114 -15.22 -3.81 2.99
N HIS A 115 -14.46 -3.90 4.08
CA HIS A 115 -14.99 -3.77 5.44
C HIS A 115 -15.60 -2.38 5.66
N LEU A 116 -14.83 -1.30 5.44
CA LEU A 116 -15.27 0.07 5.67
C LEU A 116 -16.42 0.47 4.74
N LYS A 117 -16.48 -0.09 3.52
CA LYS A 117 -17.59 0.13 2.60
C LYS A 117 -18.91 -0.41 3.13
N ASN A 118 -18.87 -1.53 3.86
CA ASN A 118 -20.07 -2.18 4.42
C ASN A 118 -20.35 -1.77 5.88
N HIS A 119 -19.33 -1.31 6.62
CA HIS A 119 -19.37 -1.10 8.07
C HIS A 119 -18.68 0.20 8.49
N LEU A 120 -18.99 1.31 7.82
CA LEU A 120 -18.33 2.60 8.05
C LEU A 120 -18.42 3.12 9.50
N GLN A 121 -19.46 2.72 10.24
CA GLN A 121 -19.71 3.13 11.63
C GLN A 121 -19.26 2.10 12.67
N SER A 122 -18.39 1.14 12.33
CA SER A 122 -17.90 0.19 13.33
C SER A 122 -17.08 0.91 14.41
N GLU A 123 -17.25 0.52 15.67
CA GLU A 123 -16.49 1.05 16.83
C GLU A 123 -15.04 0.53 16.87
N LEU A 124 -14.55 -0.02 15.77
CA LEU A 124 -13.21 -0.61 15.72
C LEU A 124 -12.16 0.49 15.67
N ASN A 125 -11.14 0.34 16.51
CA ASN A 125 -10.01 1.24 16.54
C ASN A 125 -9.03 0.96 15.39
N ILE A 126 -9.47 1.22 14.16
CA ILE A 126 -8.74 0.93 12.93
C ILE A 126 -7.51 1.83 12.81
N SER A 127 -7.67 3.13 13.07
CA SER A 127 -6.59 4.11 12.95
C SER A 127 -5.43 3.84 13.91
N ASN A 128 -5.70 3.47 15.17
CA ASN A 128 -4.61 3.10 16.08
C ASN A 128 -3.93 1.79 15.68
N GLN A 129 -4.67 0.81 15.16
CA GLN A 129 -4.06 -0.42 14.69
C GLN A 129 -3.12 -0.17 13.51
N ILE A 130 -3.53 0.64 12.52
CA ILE A 130 -2.66 1.02 11.40
C ILE A 130 -1.41 1.75 11.92
N ALA A 131 -1.56 2.70 12.85
CA ALA A 131 -0.44 3.42 13.44
C ALA A 131 0.56 2.49 14.14
N ASN A 132 0.07 1.59 14.99
CA ASN A 132 0.91 0.63 15.72
C ASN A 132 1.64 -0.32 14.76
N ILE A 133 0.95 -0.85 13.75
CA ILE A 133 1.53 -1.75 12.76
C ILE A 133 2.63 -1.05 11.97
N LEU A 134 2.39 0.17 11.47
CA LEU A 134 3.40 0.91 10.72
C LEU A 134 4.61 1.26 11.60
N HIS A 135 4.38 1.63 12.86
CA HIS A 135 5.48 1.85 13.79
C HIS A 135 6.31 0.57 14.03
N GLU A 136 5.66 -0.59 14.12
CA GLU A 136 6.34 -1.91 14.24
C GLU A 136 7.17 -2.25 12.99
N CYS A 137 6.72 -1.84 11.80
CA CYS A 137 7.50 -1.92 10.56
C CYS A 137 8.70 -0.98 10.56
N HIS A 138 8.50 0.26 11.00
CA HIS A 138 9.44 1.37 10.87
C HIS A 138 10.57 1.31 11.91
N ASN A 139 11.32 0.21 11.94
CA ASN A 139 12.47 0.04 12.82
C ASN A 139 13.80 0.53 12.18
N PRO A 140 14.43 1.60 12.71
CA PRO A 140 15.64 2.20 12.13
C PRO A 140 16.90 1.34 12.23
N ARG A 141 16.84 0.19 12.92
CA ARG A 141 17.97 -0.76 12.98
C ARG A 141 18.04 -1.69 11.77
N LEU A 142 16.89 -1.95 11.13
CA LEU A 142 16.78 -2.93 10.06
C LEU A 142 17.46 -2.53 8.73
N PRO A 143 17.50 -1.24 8.31
CA PRO A 143 18.17 -0.85 7.07
C PRO A 143 19.61 -1.33 6.96
N LYS A 144 20.38 -1.28 8.06
CA LYS A 144 21.77 -1.75 8.07
C LYS A 144 21.85 -3.25 7.76
N ILE A 145 20.99 -4.06 8.38
CA ILE A 145 20.93 -5.51 8.17
C ILE A 145 20.57 -5.83 6.71
N LEU A 146 19.57 -5.12 6.19
CA LEU A 146 19.14 -5.30 4.81
C LEU A 146 20.21 -4.89 3.79
N GLN A 147 20.91 -3.78 4.01
CA GLN A 147 21.99 -3.35 3.12
C GLN A 147 23.17 -4.31 3.12
N GLU A 148 23.51 -4.90 4.26
CA GLU A 148 24.65 -5.82 4.36
C GLU A 148 24.36 -7.21 3.76
N GLN A 149 23.11 -7.68 3.82
CA GLN A 149 22.77 -9.09 3.51
C GLN A 149 21.74 -9.27 2.39
N TYR A 150 20.93 -8.25 2.09
CA TYR A 150 19.75 -8.34 1.22
C TYR A 150 19.61 -7.16 0.25
N ALA A 151 20.68 -6.38 0.01
CA ALA A 151 20.63 -5.16 -0.82
C ALA A 151 20.06 -5.38 -2.23
N GLN A 152 20.24 -6.58 -2.80
CA GLN A 152 19.67 -6.93 -4.10
C GLN A 152 18.13 -6.91 -4.13
N TYR A 153 17.48 -7.11 -2.98
CA TYR A 153 16.02 -7.07 -2.84
C TYR A 153 15.53 -5.71 -2.32
N PHE A 154 16.35 -4.99 -1.56
CA PHE A 154 16.03 -3.70 -0.93
C PHE A 154 17.03 -2.60 -1.34
N PRO A 155 16.99 -2.17 -2.61
CA PRO A 155 17.96 -1.23 -3.19
C PRO A 155 17.88 0.20 -2.65
N SER A 156 16.92 0.53 -1.77
CA SER A 156 16.63 1.91 -1.35
C SER A 156 16.18 2.81 -2.49
N GLU A 157 15.27 2.31 -3.33
CA GLU A 157 14.80 3.05 -4.50
C GLU A 157 13.92 4.24 -4.09
N ILE A 158 14.27 5.42 -4.62
CA ILE A 158 13.46 6.62 -4.45
C ILE A 158 12.18 6.48 -5.29
N PRO A 159 10.98 6.71 -4.73
CA PRO A 159 9.73 6.63 -5.50
C PRO A 159 9.76 7.54 -6.73
N PHE A 160 9.19 7.07 -7.84
CA PHE A 160 9.36 7.77 -9.13
C PHE A 160 8.88 9.22 -9.10
N VAL A 161 7.83 9.53 -8.33
CA VAL A 161 7.27 10.88 -8.26
C VAL A 161 8.27 11.89 -7.67
N PHE A 162 9.17 11.45 -6.79
CA PHE A 162 10.28 12.27 -6.30
C PHE A 162 11.32 12.49 -7.40
N LYS A 163 11.65 11.45 -8.17
CA LYS A 163 12.59 11.56 -9.30
C LYS A 163 12.06 12.55 -10.36
N MET A 164 10.78 12.45 -10.71
CA MET A 164 10.09 13.38 -11.61
C MET A 164 10.02 14.80 -11.05
N ALA A 165 9.72 14.96 -9.77
CA ALA A 165 9.73 16.26 -9.12
C ALA A 165 11.12 16.92 -9.18
N ALA A 166 12.17 16.16 -8.90
CA ALA A 166 13.55 16.63 -8.90
C ALA A 166 14.08 17.02 -10.29
N ASP A 167 13.58 16.39 -11.36
CA ASP A 167 14.01 16.67 -12.72
C ASP A 167 13.06 17.61 -13.50
N HIS A 168 12.11 18.23 -12.81
CA HIS A 168 11.06 19.07 -13.41
C HIS A 168 10.28 18.37 -14.52
N PHE A 169 10.01 17.08 -14.34
CA PHE A 169 9.25 16.25 -15.27
C PHE A 169 9.92 16.15 -16.66
N ARG A 170 11.24 16.36 -16.74
CA ARG A 170 11.99 16.36 -18.01
C ARG A 170 12.30 14.95 -18.51
N SER A 171 12.43 13.97 -17.61
CA SER A 171 12.81 12.60 -17.99
C SER A 171 11.69 11.78 -18.65
N GLY A 172 10.49 12.38 -18.85
CA GLY A 172 9.54 11.92 -19.87
C GLY A 172 9.09 10.47 -19.71
N TRP A 173 8.79 10.03 -18.47
CA TRP A 173 8.21 8.71 -18.28
C TRP A 173 6.92 8.58 -19.11
N ARG A 174 6.98 7.69 -20.11
CA ARG A 174 5.89 7.29 -21.01
C ARG A 174 5.20 8.43 -21.77
N GLN A 175 5.97 9.20 -22.56
CA GLN A 175 5.41 10.06 -23.62
C GLN A 175 4.56 9.32 -24.69
N ASN A 176 4.41 7.99 -24.59
CA ASN A 176 3.69 7.18 -25.58
C ASN A 176 2.17 7.21 -25.41
N ASP A 177 1.64 7.59 -24.24
CA ASP A 177 0.20 7.74 -24.04
C ASP A 177 -0.20 9.23 -24.14
N ALA A 178 -1.25 9.52 -24.90
CA ALA A 178 -1.74 10.89 -25.08
C ALA A 178 -2.33 11.47 -23.78
N HIS A 179 -2.93 10.63 -22.94
CA HIS A 179 -3.59 11.06 -21.71
C HIS A 179 -2.60 11.38 -20.59
N THR A 180 -1.55 10.58 -20.47
CA THR A 180 -0.45 10.88 -19.54
C THR A 180 0.22 12.21 -19.92
N ARG A 181 0.40 12.50 -21.22
CA ARG A 181 0.94 13.78 -21.69
C ARG A 181 0.09 14.98 -21.30
N GLU A 182 -1.24 14.88 -21.41
CA GLU A 182 -2.15 15.95 -20.97
C GLU A 182 -1.97 16.26 -19.47
N LEU A 183 -1.78 15.22 -18.64
CA LEU A 183 -1.50 15.38 -17.22
C LEU A 183 -0.12 16.05 -16.96
N PHE A 184 0.90 15.66 -17.74
CA PHE A 184 2.21 16.31 -17.69
C PHE A 184 2.11 17.80 -18.05
N ASP A 185 1.43 18.13 -19.15
CA ASP A 185 1.25 19.50 -19.63
C ASP A 185 0.50 20.35 -18.60
N LEU A 186 -0.52 19.78 -17.95
CA LEU A 186 -1.27 20.45 -16.89
C LEU A 186 -0.37 20.81 -15.71
N ILE A 187 0.45 19.87 -15.22
CA ILE A 187 1.36 20.11 -14.09
C ILE A 187 2.46 21.11 -14.50
N GLN A 188 3.04 20.97 -15.70
CA GLN A 188 4.08 21.87 -16.20
C GLN A 188 3.57 23.29 -16.48
N SER A 189 2.27 23.47 -16.70
CA SER A 189 1.66 24.79 -16.91
C SER A 189 1.60 25.66 -15.65
N ASP A 190 1.78 25.09 -14.45
CA ASP A 190 1.85 25.81 -13.17
C ASP A 190 3.29 25.76 -12.60
N PRO A 191 4.10 26.82 -12.78
CA PRO A 191 5.46 26.89 -12.25
C PRO A 191 5.55 26.73 -10.74
N ASP A 192 4.54 27.17 -9.97
CA ASP A 192 4.54 27.03 -8.52
C ASP A 192 4.37 25.56 -8.12
N TYR A 193 3.60 24.79 -8.89
CA TYR A 193 3.45 23.35 -8.71
C TYR A 193 4.81 22.66 -8.81
N ILE A 194 5.54 22.93 -9.90
CA ILE A 194 6.85 22.34 -10.17
C ILE A 194 7.86 22.71 -9.07
N LEU A 195 7.95 24.00 -8.71
CA LEU A 195 8.88 24.47 -7.69
C LEU A 195 8.59 23.87 -6.31
N ASN A 196 7.33 23.74 -5.93
CA ASN A 196 6.98 23.15 -4.63
C ASN A 196 7.23 21.64 -4.61
N MET A 197 6.96 20.92 -5.71
CA MET A 197 7.33 19.50 -5.81
C MET A 197 8.85 19.29 -5.74
N GLU A 198 9.65 20.11 -6.44
CA GLU A 198 11.12 20.04 -6.40
C GLU A 198 11.64 20.20 -4.96
N LYS A 199 11.15 21.21 -4.22
CA LYS A 199 11.55 21.42 -2.81
C LYS A 199 11.30 20.19 -1.95
N ILE A 200 10.17 19.51 -2.14
CA ILE A 200 9.80 18.31 -1.37
C ILE A 200 10.63 17.11 -1.80
N SER A 201 11.01 17.04 -3.09
CA SER A 201 11.81 15.94 -3.62
C SER A 201 13.15 15.76 -2.87
N HIS A 202 13.69 16.86 -2.36
CA HIS A 202 14.94 16.89 -1.59
C HIS A 202 14.79 16.50 -0.10
N GLN A 203 13.57 16.25 0.38
CA GLN A 203 13.30 15.90 1.78
C GLN A 203 13.25 14.39 2.04
N TRP A 204 13.44 13.56 1.00
CA TRP A 204 13.45 12.10 1.13
C TRP A 204 14.65 11.61 1.93
N GLU A 205 14.40 10.88 3.02
CA GLU A 205 15.44 10.34 3.89
C GLU A 205 15.28 8.83 4.12
N THR A 206 16.23 8.04 3.62
CA THR A 206 16.25 6.59 3.84
C THR A 206 16.68 6.26 5.26
N SER A 207 15.72 5.94 6.13
CA SER A 207 15.95 5.78 7.57
C SER A 207 15.35 4.52 8.16
N THR A 208 14.45 3.85 7.43
CA THR A 208 13.78 2.64 7.92
C THR A 208 13.32 1.74 6.79
N ILE A 209 12.67 0.63 7.10
CA ILE A 209 11.95 -0.17 6.09
C ILE A 209 10.53 0.35 5.96
N ILE A 210 10.09 0.57 4.73
CA ILE A 210 8.72 0.97 4.38
C ILE A 210 8.06 -0.15 3.57
N HIS A 211 6.75 -0.30 3.73
CA HIS A 211 5.92 -1.12 2.86
C HIS A 211 5.80 -0.51 1.46
N ALA A 212 5.79 0.83 1.36
CA ALA A 212 5.73 1.63 0.14
C ALA A 212 4.43 1.60 -0.69
N ASP A 213 3.59 0.57 -0.53
CA ASP A 213 2.25 0.46 -1.16
C ASP A 213 1.11 0.28 -0.12
N ILE A 214 1.12 1.08 0.95
CA ILE A 214 0.01 1.09 1.92
C ILE A 214 -1.25 1.66 1.27
N LYS A 215 -2.34 0.90 1.35
CA LYS A 215 -3.70 1.26 0.92
C LYS A 215 -4.72 0.33 1.57
N PHE A 216 -5.99 0.73 1.63
CA PHE A 216 -7.06 -0.07 2.25
C PHE A 216 -7.18 -1.50 1.70
N GLN A 217 -6.81 -1.74 0.43
CA GLN A 217 -6.84 -3.06 -0.20
C GLN A 217 -5.72 -4.00 0.31
N ASN A 218 -4.59 -3.43 0.75
CA ASN A 218 -3.44 -4.17 1.25
C ASN A 218 -3.49 -4.36 2.79
N LEU A 219 -4.53 -3.84 3.44
CA LEU A 219 -4.83 -4.06 4.84
C LEU A 219 -5.99 -5.07 4.93
N LEU A 220 -5.75 -6.23 5.54
CA LEU A 220 -6.75 -7.25 5.80
C LEU A 220 -7.28 -7.12 7.21
N ILE A 221 -8.59 -7.17 7.38
CA ILE A 221 -9.25 -7.16 8.70
C ILE A 221 -10.07 -8.43 8.90
N ASP A 222 -9.83 -9.11 10.01
CA ASP A 222 -10.56 -10.33 10.38
C ASP A 222 -11.85 -10.02 11.17
N PRO A 223 -12.72 -11.02 11.42
CA PRO A 223 -13.94 -10.83 12.21
C PRO A 223 -13.73 -10.39 13.66
N LYS A 224 -12.52 -10.53 14.20
CA LYS A 224 -12.14 -10.04 15.54
C LYS A 224 -11.63 -8.60 15.50
N GLY A 225 -11.53 -8.01 14.31
CA GLY A 225 -11.07 -6.65 14.09
C GLY A 225 -9.55 -6.51 14.06
N GLN A 226 -8.80 -7.61 13.95
CA GLN A 226 -7.33 -7.56 13.85
C GLN A 226 -6.91 -7.26 12.41
N ILE A 227 -5.92 -6.37 12.27
CA ILE A 227 -5.40 -5.96 10.97
C ILE A 227 -4.06 -6.65 10.66
N LYS A 228 -3.91 -7.09 9.41
CA LYS A 228 -2.64 -7.55 8.82
C LYS A 228 -2.36 -6.85 7.49
N ILE A 229 -1.09 -6.72 7.14
CA ILE A 229 -0.60 -6.17 5.89
C ILE A 229 -0.20 -7.30 4.93
N ILE A 230 -0.59 -7.14 3.67
CA ILE A 230 -0.22 -8.01 2.55
C ILE A 230 0.38 -7.19 1.41
N ASP A 231 0.92 -7.89 0.40
CA ASP A 231 1.47 -7.30 -0.82
C ASP A 231 2.75 -6.48 -0.59
N TRP A 232 3.71 -7.11 0.10
CA TRP A 232 5.04 -6.55 0.43
C TRP A 232 5.99 -6.43 -0.78
N GLU A 233 5.46 -6.46 -1.99
CA GLU A 233 6.24 -6.55 -3.24
C GLU A 233 6.93 -5.24 -3.62
N THR A 234 6.60 -4.14 -2.95
CA THR A 234 7.24 -2.81 -3.08
C THR A 234 8.04 -2.41 -1.85
N CYS A 235 8.11 -3.29 -0.83
CA CYS A 235 8.84 -3.05 0.41
C CYS A 235 10.29 -2.66 0.13
N ASP A 236 10.79 -1.60 0.76
CA ASP A 236 12.15 -1.12 0.54
C ASP A 236 12.67 -0.36 1.76
N ILE A 237 13.95 -0.04 1.75
CA ILE A 237 14.52 0.91 2.69
C ILE A 237 14.17 2.32 2.20
N GLY A 238 13.53 3.12 3.04
CA GLY A 238 13.00 4.41 2.64
C GLY A 238 12.68 5.32 3.82
N ASP A 239 11.91 6.35 3.50
CA ASP A 239 11.45 7.35 4.45
C ASP A 239 10.11 6.91 5.08
N PRO A 240 9.99 6.74 6.40
CA PRO A 240 8.74 6.32 7.06
C PRO A 240 7.57 7.21 6.69
N THR A 241 7.82 8.50 6.44
CA THR A 241 6.79 9.46 6.08
C THR A 241 6.08 9.10 4.78
N TRP A 242 6.68 8.26 3.92
CA TRP A 242 6.00 7.77 2.72
C TRP A 242 4.80 6.87 3.03
N ASP A 243 4.93 5.98 4.01
CA ASP A 243 3.83 5.12 4.45
C ASP A 243 2.81 5.91 5.27
N LEU A 244 3.24 6.89 6.08
CA LEU A 244 2.32 7.80 6.78
C LEU A 244 1.50 8.63 5.79
N ALA A 245 2.15 9.17 4.76
CA ALA A 245 1.50 9.89 3.68
C ALA A 245 0.53 9.00 2.90
N ALA A 246 0.80 7.70 2.80
CA ALA A 246 -0.12 6.75 2.19
C ALA A 246 -1.45 6.63 2.96
N VAL A 247 -1.39 6.71 4.30
CA VAL A 247 -2.56 6.72 5.15
C VAL A 247 -3.38 7.99 4.91
N PHE A 248 -2.76 9.16 4.99
CA PHE A 248 -3.43 10.43 4.68
C PHE A 248 -4.04 10.43 3.28
N HIS A 249 -3.27 9.95 2.31
CA HIS A 249 -3.69 9.82 0.93
C HIS A 249 -4.97 8.97 0.77
N MET A 250 -5.03 7.76 1.36
CA MET A 250 -6.22 6.91 1.20
C MET A 250 -7.49 7.51 1.85
N TYR A 251 -7.35 8.25 2.96
CA TYR A 251 -8.45 8.98 3.58
C TYR A 251 -8.91 10.18 2.73
N PHE A 252 -7.98 10.96 2.17
CA PHE A 252 -8.31 12.04 1.24
C PHE A 252 -8.99 11.53 -0.04
N LEU A 253 -8.55 10.41 -0.61
CA LEU A 253 -9.21 9.82 -1.78
C LEU A 253 -10.65 9.39 -1.49
N ALA A 254 -10.91 8.77 -0.34
CA ALA A 254 -12.26 8.38 0.06
C ALA A 254 -13.16 9.60 0.37
N TRP A 255 -12.62 10.65 1.00
CA TRP A 255 -13.35 11.90 1.23
C TRP A 255 -13.69 12.65 -0.08
N THR A 256 -12.70 12.82 -0.96
CA THR A 256 -12.90 13.49 -2.27
C THR A 256 -13.90 12.75 -3.17
N ASN A 257 -13.93 11.42 -3.12
CA ASN A 257 -14.96 10.61 -3.77
C ASN A 257 -16.38 10.90 -3.22
N GLY A 258 -16.53 11.04 -1.89
CA GLY A 258 -17.80 11.41 -1.26
C GLY A 258 -18.28 12.79 -1.68
N ALA A 259 -17.38 13.77 -1.68
CA ALA A 259 -17.68 15.15 -2.07
C ALA A 259 -18.09 15.29 -3.55
N LEU A 260 -17.69 14.36 -4.42
CA LEU A 260 -18.15 14.30 -5.82
C LEU A 260 -19.60 13.82 -5.94
N GLN A 261 -19.97 12.81 -5.17
CA GLN A 261 -21.31 12.22 -5.23
C GLN A 261 -22.39 13.17 -4.67
N SER A 262 -22.06 14.00 -3.67
CA SER A 262 -23.00 14.99 -3.13
C SER A 262 -23.35 16.11 -4.13
N ASN A 263 -22.41 16.46 -5.02
CA ASN A 263 -22.56 17.51 -6.01
C ASN A 263 -23.38 17.09 -7.25
N HIS A 264 -23.45 15.80 -7.53
CA HIS A 264 -24.26 15.25 -8.60
C HIS A 264 -25.38 14.41 -8.00
N LYS A 265 -26.63 14.91 -8.02
CA LYS A 265 -27.84 14.14 -7.67
C LYS A 265 -28.05 12.92 -8.61
N ARG A 266 -27.14 11.95 -8.58
CA ARG A 266 -27.27 10.66 -9.25
C ARG A 266 -27.47 9.62 -8.17
N GLU A 267 -28.71 9.15 -8.06
CA GLU A 267 -29.07 7.88 -7.45
C GLU A 267 -28.43 6.75 -8.27
N THR A 268 -27.14 6.52 -8.06
CA THR A 268 -26.50 5.27 -8.44
C THR A 268 -25.89 4.74 -7.17
N SER A 269 -26.42 3.61 -6.69
CA SER A 269 -25.93 2.82 -5.57
C SER A 269 -24.40 2.85 -5.50
N SER A 270 -23.85 3.65 -4.60
CA SER A 270 -22.41 3.91 -4.62
C SER A 270 -21.66 2.69 -4.09
N SER A 271 -21.17 1.88 -5.02
CA SER A 271 -20.29 0.75 -4.77
C SER A 271 -18.86 1.17 -4.39
N ILE A 272 -18.65 2.45 -4.07
CA ILE A 272 -17.34 3.06 -3.83
C ILE A 272 -17.31 3.60 -2.41
N LEU A 273 -16.21 3.36 -1.70
CA LEU A 273 -15.99 3.88 -0.36
C LEU A 273 -15.94 5.42 -0.35
N THR A 274 -16.74 6.04 0.52
CA THR A 274 -16.81 7.50 0.67
C THR A 274 -16.83 7.90 2.14
N PHE A 275 -16.12 8.97 2.50
CA PHE A 275 -16.09 9.49 3.87
C PHE A 275 -16.67 10.89 3.96
N THR A 276 -17.27 11.20 5.12
CA THR A 276 -17.52 12.59 5.51
C THR A 276 -16.21 13.25 5.94
N GLU A 277 -16.17 14.57 5.91
CA GLU A 277 -15.01 15.33 6.38
C GLU A 277 -14.69 15.04 7.85
N SER A 278 -15.71 15.06 8.73
CA SER A 278 -15.52 14.76 10.15
C SER A 278 -15.01 13.33 10.41
N TYR A 279 -15.45 12.34 9.63
CA TYR A 279 -14.92 10.98 9.76
C TYR A 279 -13.44 10.93 9.36
N MET A 280 -13.09 11.54 8.22
CA MET A 280 -11.71 11.65 7.76
C MET A 280 -10.81 12.34 8.81
N GLN A 281 -11.23 13.50 9.32
CA GLN A 281 -10.51 14.25 10.36
C GLN A 281 -10.26 13.36 11.59
N ASN A 282 -11.31 12.76 12.16
CA ASN A 282 -11.19 11.95 13.38
C ASN A 282 -10.22 10.78 13.21
N GLN A 283 -10.28 10.09 12.05
CA GLN A 283 -9.40 8.96 11.78
C GLN A 283 -7.94 9.40 11.61
N LEU A 284 -7.68 10.51 10.92
CA LEU A 284 -6.33 11.03 10.75
C LEU A 284 -5.74 11.55 12.06
N HIS A 285 -6.54 12.21 12.91
CA HIS A 285 -6.15 12.62 14.25
C HIS A 285 -5.74 11.44 15.12
N GLU A 286 -6.60 10.41 15.18
CA GLU A 286 -6.35 9.21 15.96
C GLU A 286 -5.09 8.47 15.47
N PHE A 287 -4.95 8.30 14.15
CA PHE A 287 -3.75 7.72 13.55
C PHE A 287 -2.49 8.51 13.89
N TRP A 288 -2.51 9.84 13.66
CA TRP A 288 -1.34 10.70 13.81
C TRP A 288 -0.86 10.76 15.26
N ASN A 289 -1.78 10.96 16.20
CA ASN A 289 -1.47 11.01 17.63
C ASN A 289 -0.89 9.70 18.12
N THR A 290 -1.46 8.56 17.71
CA THR A 290 -0.95 7.25 18.11
C THR A 290 0.42 6.97 17.50
N TYR A 291 0.62 7.24 16.21
CA TYR A 291 1.91 7.03 15.57
C TYR A 291 2.99 7.91 16.20
N GLY A 292 2.71 9.21 16.40
CA GLY A 292 3.64 10.14 17.03
C GLY A 292 3.99 9.76 18.47
N ALA A 293 3.02 9.29 19.24
CA ALA A 293 3.24 8.77 20.59
C ALA A 293 4.13 7.52 20.59
N CYS A 294 3.89 6.56 19.68
CA CYS A 294 4.74 5.38 19.52
C CYS A 294 6.17 5.75 19.10
N ALA A 295 6.31 6.69 18.17
CA ALA A 295 7.59 7.19 17.68
C ALA A 295 8.35 8.05 18.72
N GLY A 296 7.69 8.45 19.81
CA GLY A 296 8.26 9.27 20.88
C GLY A 296 8.53 10.72 20.46
N TRP A 297 7.73 11.26 19.53
CA TRP A 297 7.87 12.65 19.08
C TRP A 297 7.43 13.63 20.15
N ASN A 298 8.19 14.72 20.29
CA ASN A 298 7.72 15.89 21.01
C ASN A 298 6.80 16.75 20.11
N GLU A 299 6.28 17.86 20.65
CA GLU A 299 5.36 18.76 19.93
C GLU A 299 5.99 19.33 18.65
N ASP A 300 7.19 19.91 18.75
CA ASP A 300 7.91 20.47 17.58
C ASP A 300 8.16 19.42 16.48
N GLN A 301 8.54 18.20 16.88
CA GLN A 301 8.74 17.07 15.96
C GLN A 301 7.42 16.63 15.33
N THR A 302 6.34 16.60 16.10
CA THR A 302 5.01 16.23 15.62
C THR A 302 4.56 17.20 14.53
N ASP A 303 4.70 18.51 14.74
CA ASP A 303 4.34 19.52 13.75
C ASP A 303 5.21 19.45 12.49
N LEU A 304 6.53 19.31 12.66
CA LEU A 304 7.46 19.18 11.55
C LEU A 304 7.14 17.95 10.69
N MET A 305 6.91 16.81 11.34
CA MET A 305 6.60 15.56 10.65
C MET A 305 5.21 15.59 10.01
N LEU A 306 4.25 16.31 10.57
CA LEU A 306 2.91 16.45 9.98
C LEU A 306 2.99 17.23 8.66
N ARG A 307 3.73 18.33 8.64
CA ARG A 307 3.99 19.13 7.42
C ARG A 307 4.70 18.30 6.35
N LYS A 308 5.72 17.53 6.75
CA LYS A 308 6.42 16.61 5.85
C LYS A 308 5.47 15.53 5.30
N THR A 309 4.63 14.96 6.15
CA THR A 309 3.64 13.93 5.79
C THR A 309 2.62 14.46 4.78
N LEU A 310 2.10 15.67 4.99
CA LEU A 310 1.20 16.30 4.02
C LEU A 310 1.88 16.61 2.70
N SER A 311 3.12 17.10 2.75
CA SER A 311 3.92 17.33 1.55
C SER A 311 4.10 16.04 0.72
N PHE A 312 4.39 14.92 1.37
CA PHE A 312 4.49 13.60 0.71
C PHE A 312 3.13 13.09 0.25
N THR A 313 2.07 13.41 0.99
CA THR A 313 0.68 13.09 0.60
C THR A 313 0.32 13.78 -0.71
N ALA A 314 0.73 15.04 -0.90
CA ALA A 314 0.54 15.73 -2.17
C ALA A 314 1.26 15.04 -3.33
N LEU A 315 2.50 14.58 -3.12
CA LEU A 315 3.21 13.77 -4.11
C LEU A 315 2.50 12.44 -4.40
N LYS A 316 1.90 11.79 -3.39
CA LYS A 316 1.06 10.59 -3.61
C LYS A 316 -0.19 10.89 -4.43
N LEU A 317 -0.87 12.01 -4.19
CA LEU A 317 -2.03 12.42 -5.00
C LEU A 317 -1.64 12.60 -6.48
N VAL A 318 -0.45 13.16 -6.76
CA VAL A 318 0.11 13.23 -8.13
C VAL A 318 0.40 11.84 -8.68
N HIS A 319 1.07 10.99 -7.91
CA HIS A 319 1.36 9.61 -8.29
C HIS A 319 0.06 8.87 -8.70
N THR A 320 -0.96 8.88 -7.85
CA THR A 320 -2.23 8.20 -8.14
C THR A 320 -2.97 8.81 -9.32
N SER A 321 -2.81 10.11 -9.58
CA SER A 321 -3.34 10.72 -10.81
C SER A 321 -2.75 10.07 -12.07
N PHE A 322 -1.44 9.78 -12.08
CA PHE A 322 -0.80 9.04 -13.17
C PHE A 322 -1.30 7.59 -13.27
N GLU A 323 -1.50 6.91 -12.14
CA GLU A 323 -2.03 5.53 -12.13
C GLU A 323 -3.44 5.45 -12.69
N ILE A 324 -4.33 6.36 -12.25
CA ILE A 324 -5.71 6.44 -12.74
C ILE A 324 -5.72 6.73 -14.24
N THR A 325 -4.98 7.75 -14.69
CA THR A 325 -4.93 8.13 -16.10
C THR A 325 -4.34 7.05 -16.99
N THR A 326 -3.43 6.20 -16.49
CA THR A 326 -2.92 5.05 -17.25
C THR A 326 -3.97 3.94 -17.39
N GLN A 327 -4.89 3.83 -16.44
CA GLN A 327 -5.95 2.82 -16.43
C GLN A 327 -7.24 3.30 -17.12
N SER A 328 -7.49 4.63 -17.14
CA SER A 328 -8.64 5.26 -17.79
C SER A 328 -8.28 5.76 -19.19
N LYS A 329 -9.24 5.72 -20.13
CA LYS A 329 -9.05 6.27 -21.49
C LYS A 329 -9.25 7.80 -21.57
N GLN A 330 -9.46 8.47 -20.44
CA GLN A 330 -9.72 9.91 -20.32
C GLN A 330 -9.30 10.42 -18.94
N VAL A 331 -8.87 11.69 -18.86
CA VAL A 331 -8.69 12.39 -17.58
C VAL A 331 -10.08 12.69 -17.02
N ASP A 332 -10.48 11.94 -15.99
CA ASP A 332 -11.76 12.16 -15.31
C ASP A 332 -11.69 13.45 -14.46
N SER A 333 -12.82 14.14 -14.32
CA SER A 333 -13.07 15.19 -13.34
C SER A 333 -12.54 14.86 -11.92
N TYR A 334 -12.52 13.58 -11.55
CA TYR A 334 -11.92 13.12 -10.30
C TYR A 334 -10.40 13.37 -10.23
N VAL A 335 -9.66 13.11 -11.31
CA VAL A 335 -8.21 13.34 -11.40
C VAL A 335 -7.90 14.83 -11.23
N GLY A 336 -8.69 15.71 -11.87
CA GLY A 336 -8.54 17.16 -11.70
C GLY A 336 -8.71 17.62 -10.24
N LYS A 337 -9.66 17.04 -9.50
CA LYS A 337 -9.86 17.35 -8.07
C LYS A 337 -8.72 16.86 -7.19
N ILE A 338 -8.21 15.65 -7.44
CA ILE A 338 -7.05 15.09 -6.72
C ILE A 338 -5.83 15.99 -6.91
N LEU A 339 -5.55 16.40 -8.15
CA LEU A 339 -4.42 17.28 -8.45
C LEU A 339 -4.55 18.66 -7.81
N GLN A 340 -5.76 19.23 -7.82
CA GLN A 340 -6.03 20.51 -7.16
C GLN A 340 -5.85 20.42 -5.65
N LEU A 341 -6.29 19.32 -5.01
CA LEU A 341 -6.04 19.08 -3.59
C LEU A 341 -4.53 18.98 -3.33
N GLY A 342 -3.80 18.22 -4.15
CA GLY A 342 -2.34 18.14 -4.08
C GLY A 342 -1.69 19.52 -4.18
N LEU A 343 -2.11 20.35 -5.14
CA LEU A 343 -1.60 21.71 -5.30
C LEU A 343 -1.85 22.60 -4.09
N ASN A 344 -3.04 22.52 -3.49
CA ASN A 344 -3.38 23.31 -2.32
C ASN A 344 -2.47 22.92 -1.14
N ILE A 345 -2.25 21.62 -0.93
CA ILE A 345 -1.32 21.11 0.09
C ILE A 345 0.12 21.58 -0.18
N LEU A 346 0.56 21.55 -1.44
CA LEU A 346 1.91 22.00 -1.83
C LEU A 346 2.13 23.50 -1.61
N LYS A 347 1.11 24.33 -1.85
CA LYS A 347 1.19 25.79 -1.73
C LYS A 347 1.15 26.26 -0.29
N ASP A 348 0.27 25.67 0.52
CA ASP A 348 0.07 26.06 1.90
C ASP A 348 -0.34 24.85 2.77
N PRO A 349 0.63 24.03 3.22
CA PRO A 349 0.33 22.90 4.09
C PRO A 349 -0.26 23.34 5.43
N ASP A 350 0.05 24.56 5.90
CA ASP A 350 -0.48 25.12 7.15
C ASP A 350 -1.98 25.35 7.09
N SER A 351 -2.46 25.95 6.00
CA SER A 351 -3.89 26.15 5.80
C SER A 351 -4.62 24.80 5.80
N VAL A 352 -4.07 23.75 5.19
CA VAL A 352 -4.67 22.41 5.21
C VAL A 352 -4.70 21.81 6.63
N ILE A 353 -3.61 21.93 7.40
CA ILE A 353 -3.53 21.46 8.78
C ILE A 353 -4.61 22.13 9.63
N ASN A 354 -4.69 23.46 9.57
CA ASN A 354 -5.55 24.24 10.47
C ASN A 354 -7.02 24.26 10.03
N GLU A 355 -7.29 24.42 8.73
CA GLU A 355 -8.64 24.66 8.21
C GLU A 355 -9.37 23.39 7.78
N LEU A 356 -8.65 22.41 7.22
CA LEU A 356 -9.25 21.16 6.75
C LEU A 356 -9.10 20.03 7.76
N LEU A 357 -7.96 19.92 8.44
CA LEU A 357 -7.72 18.80 9.36
C LEU A 357 -8.02 19.16 10.82
N ASN A 358 -8.08 20.44 11.17
CA ASN A 358 -8.27 20.92 12.54
C ASN A 358 -7.26 20.31 13.53
N PHE A 359 -5.99 20.19 13.11
CA PHE A 359 -4.89 19.75 13.98
C PHE A 359 -4.48 20.83 14.98
#